data_AF-A0A2V7TQ99-F1
#
_entry.id   AF-A0A2V7TQ99-F1
#
_cell.length_a   1.000
_cell.length_b   1.000
_cell.length_c   1.000
_cell.angle_alpha   90.00
_cell.angle_beta   90.00
_cell.angle_gamma   90.00
#
_symmetry.space_group_name_H-M   'P 1'
#
loop_
_entity.id
_entity.type
_entity.pdbx_description
1 polymer ?
#
loop_
_entity_poly.entity_id
_entity_poly.type
_entity_poly.pdbx_seq_one_letter_code
_entity_poly.pdbx_strand_id
1 'polypeptide(L)'
;MTALLASSFTQSGDERLRDALAAALGQADRQLKRAEAEVASVAADLPDRRPDGDLPHLALKVGQNHALPALEIVDASGRVVSSRHWLAGFNFPEQDGLFPGDDALRVEKVNEGYGEVERLAVMASRASTLYGAPVIVRGGDFIDAEFLSEMSGLTGVRLGIRDRRRQRWIAPPASPLLGWSDPALAGKDARGEVALGGTTYRFAAVARNSELWLVAALPRDELDRLTGLVRGLAFGLAAAALVGAVLAAVLLSGRIARPVRELAEQSRRVAAGDPGAAVVAPAG
;
A
#
# COMPACT_ATOMS: atom_id res chain seq x y z
N MET A 1 -8.74 23.65 17.22
CA MET A 1 -8.67 22.18 17.41
C MET A 1 -9.01 21.41 16.13
N THR A 2 -10.09 21.73 15.42
CA THR A 2 -10.50 21.08 14.16
C THR A 2 -9.51 21.21 13.00
N ALA A 3 -8.81 22.34 12.87
CA ALA A 3 -7.77 22.53 11.85
C ALA A 3 -6.52 21.66 12.11
N LEU A 4 -6.13 21.50 13.38
CA LEU A 4 -4.98 20.69 13.79
C LEU A 4 -5.19 19.19 13.58
N LEU A 5 -6.43 18.71 13.80
CA LEU A 5 -6.80 17.32 13.52
C LEU A 5 -6.84 17.05 12.01
N ALA A 6 -7.38 17.97 11.21
CA ALA A 6 -7.37 17.82 9.75
C ALA A 6 -5.96 17.78 9.17
N SER A 7 -5.03 18.61 9.69
CA SER A 7 -3.63 18.56 9.29
C SER A 7 -2.94 17.26 9.71
N SER A 8 -3.21 16.72 10.91
CA SER A 8 -2.60 15.46 11.35
C SER A 8 -3.08 14.25 10.53
N PHE A 9 -4.35 14.22 10.11
CA PHE A 9 -4.85 13.16 9.23
C PHE A 9 -4.30 13.26 7.81
N THR A 10 -4.18 14.49 7.29
CA THR A 10 -3.55 14.73 5.98
C THR A 10 -2.10 14.26 6.00
N GLN A 11 -1.36 14.62 7.05
CA GLN A 11 0.02 14.20 7.24
C GLN A 11 0.14 12.68 7.38
N SER A 12 -0.73 12.04 8.16
CA SER A 12 -0.75 10.59 8.32
C SER A 12 -1.06 9.86 7.00
N GLY A 13 -1.96 10.40 6.17
CA GLY A 13 -2.25 9.86 4.84
C GLY A 13 -1.05 9.94 3.90
N ASP A 14 -0.34 11.07 3.88
CA ASP A 14 0.88 11.24 3.08
C ASP A 14 2.02 10.32 3.53
N GLU A 15 2.19 10.15 4.84
CA GLU A 15 3.17 9.23 5.41
C GLU A 15 2.85 7.78 5.00
N ARG A 16 1.60 7.34 5.12
CA ARG A 16 1.18 6.00 4.68
C ARG A 16 1.41 5.74 3.20
N LEU A 17 1.11 6.72 2.34
CA LEU A 17 1.36 6.62 0.90
C LEU A 17 2.87 6.46 0.63
N ARG A 18 3.70 7.28 1.27
CA ARG A 18 5.16 7.23 1.14
C ARG A 18 5.74 5.91 1.63
N ASP A 19 5.30 5.44 2.80
CA ASP A 19 5.76 4.19 3.40
C ASP A 19 5.37 2.99 2.54
N ALA A 20 4.18 3.00 1.92
CA ALA A 20 3.75 1.97 1.00
C ALA A 20 4.62 1.91 -0.27
N LEU A 21 4.95 3.07 -0.86
CA LEU A 21 5.86 3.15 -2.00
C LEU A 21 7.26 2.65 -1.63
N ALA A 22 7.79 3.08 -0.48
CA ALA A 22 9.10 2.65 0.01
C ALA A 22 9.14 1.14 0.29
N ALA A 23 8.06 0.58 0.87
CA ALA A 23 7.95 -0.84 1.15
C ALA A 23 7.96 -1.68 -0.14
N ALA A 24 7.20 -1.27 -1.16
CA ALA A 24 7.14 -1.97 -2.44
C ALA A 24 8.46 -1.90 -3.22
N LEU A 25 9.11 -0.73 -3.30
CA LEU A 25 10.44 -0.60 -3.91
C LEU A 25 11.47 -1.43 -3.15
N GLY A 26 11.47 -1.35 -1.81
CA GLY A 26 12.38 -2.13 -0.98
C GLY A 26 12.16 -3.65 -1.11
N GLN A 27 10.94 -4.10 -1.37
CA GLN A 27 10.66 -5.52 -1.65
C GLN A 27 11.21 -5.94 -3.01
N ALA A 28 11.01 -5.13 -4.06
CA ALA A 28 11.57 -5.42 -5.39
C ALA A 28 13.12 -5.47 -5.34
N ASP A 29 13.76 -4.53 -4.63
CA ASP A 29 15.22 -4.54 -4.48
C ASP A 29 15.72 -5.77 -3.68
N ARG A 30 14.94 -6.26 -2.70
CA ARG A 30 15.24 -7.51 -1.99
C ARG A 30 15.10 -8.74 -2.90
N GLN A 31 14.06 -8.77 -3.74
CA GLN A 31 13.86 -9.83 -4.73
C GLN A 31 15.02 -9.86 -5.73
N LEU A 32 15.47 -8.71 -6.23
CA LEU A 32 16.63 -8.63 -7.12
C LEU A 32 17.90 -9.18 -6.45
N LYS A 33 18.22 -8.76 -5.22
CA LYS A 33 19.40 -9.27 -4.49
C LYS A 33 19.36 -10.78 -4.27
N ARG A 34 18.18 -11.32 -3.98
CA ARG A 34 17.98 -12.78 -3.88
C ARG A 34 18.22 -13.44 -5.24
N ALA A 35 17.63 -12.89 -6.30
CA ALA A 35 17.79 -13.40 -7.65
C ALA A 35 19.25 -13.41 -8.11
N GLU A 36 20.05 -12.40 -7.76
CA GLU A 36 21.50 -12.37 -8.04
C GLU A 36 22.24 -13.57 -7.43
N ALA A 37 21.93 -13.92 -6.18
CA ALA A 37 22.54 -15.06 -5.50
C ALA A 37 22.08 -16.39 -6.11
N GLU A 38 20.78 -16.54 -6.39
CA GLU A 38 20.24 -17.78 -6.96
C GLU A 38 20.70 -17.99 -8.41
N VAL A 39 20.69 -16.94 -9.24
CA VAL A 39 21.20 -17.00 -10.61
C VAL A 39 22.70 -17.32 -10.62
N ALA A 40 23.47 -16.85 -9.63
CA ALA A 40 24.86 -17.23 -9.46
C ALA A 40 25.04 -18.73 -9.16
N SER A 41 24.20 -19.30 -8.29
CA SER A 41 24.21 -20.74 -8.03
C SER A 41 23.84 -21.53 -9.28
N VAL A 42 22.72 -21.18 -9.92
CA VAL A 42 22.27 -21.83 -11.17
C VAL A 42 23.35 -21.80 -12.23
N ALA A 43 23.99 -20.63 -12.43
CA ALA A 43 25.06 -20.49 -13.39
C ALA A 43 26.26 -21.40 -13.08
N ALA A 44 26.62 -21.59 -11.81
CA ALA A 44 27.70 -22.48 -11.40
C ALA A 44 27.35 -23.97 -11.54
N ASP A 45 26.06 -24.30 -11.40
CA ASP A 45 25.55 -25.67 -11.38
C ASP A 45 25.05 -26.17 -12.75
N LEU A 46 25.21 -25.36 -13.81
CA LEU A 46 24.84 -25.77 -15.17
C LEU A 46 25.67 -27.00 -15.62
N PRO A 47 25.04 -27.95 -16.33
CA PRO A 47 25.72 -29.18 -16.70
C PRO A 47 26.79 -28.98 -17.79
N ASP A 48 27.98 -29.51 -17.53
CA ASP A 48 29.11 -29.49 -18.47
C ASP A 48 29.04 -30.55 -19.58
N ARG A 49 28.27 -31.62 -19.35
CA ARG A 49 28.09 -32.71 -20.33
C ARG A 49 26.64 -32.77 -20.75
N ARG A 50 26.39 -32.93 -22.04
CA ARG A 50 25.04 -33.08 -22.59
C ARG A 50 24.42 -34.37 -22.05
N PRO A 51 23.39 -34.31 -21.20
CA PRO A 51 22.63 -35.51 -20.86
C PRO A 51 21.83 -35.95 -22.09
N ASP A 52 21.48 -37.24 -22.12
CA ASP A 52 20.38 -37.75 -22.96
C ASP A 52 19.06 -37.19 -22.40
N GLY A 53 18.71 -35.94 -22.71
CA GLY A 53 17.59 -35.31 -22.01
C GLY A 53 17.10 -33.96 -22.51
N ASP A 54 15.87 -33.71 -22.06
CA ASP A 54 14.91 -32.64 -22.35
C ASP A 54 15.40 -31.23 -22.01
N LEU A 55 16.29 -30.71 -22.86
CA LEU A 55 16.84 -29.36 -22.79
C LEU A 55 15.78 -28.25 -22.65
N PRO A 56 14.64 -28.27 -23.40
CA PRO A 56 13.62 -27.24 -23.26
C PRO A 56 13.10 -27.06 -21.82
N HIS A 57 13.06 -28.13 -21.02
CA HIS A 57 12.55 -28.10 -19.64
C HIS A 57 13.64 -27.93 -18.57
N LEU A 58 14.90 -27.66 -18.94
CA LEU A 58 15.99 -27.45 -17.99
C LEU A 58 15.71 -26.30 -17.01
N ALA A 59 15.37 -25.11 -17.53
CA ALA A 59 15.05 -23.93 -16.74
C ALA A 59 13.81 -24.14 -15.86
N LEU A 60 12.83 -24.94 -16.31
CA LEU A 60 11.69 -25.29 -15.47
C LEU A 60 12.14 -26.04 -14.21
N LYS A 61 12.95 -27.10 -14.37
CA LYS A 61 13.43 -27.92 -13.26
C LYS A 61 14.34 -27.15 -12.32
N VAL A 62 15.33 -26.46 -12.88
CA VAL A 62 16.33 -25.73 -12.10
C VAL A 62 15.70 -24.51 -11.41
N GLY A 63 14.85 -23.76 -12.11
CA GLY A 63 14.16 -22.61 -11.54
C GLY A 63 13.26 -22.98 -10.38
N GLN A 64 12.59 -24.14 -10.41
CA GLN A 64 11.78 -24.64 -9.30
C GLN A 64 12.63 -24.86 -8.04
N ASN A 65 13.81 -25.45 -8.18
CA ASN A 65 14.72 -25.73 -7.06
C ASN A 65 15.30 -24.45 -6.44
N HIS A 66 15.51 -23.41 -7.25
CA HIS A 66 16.08 -22.12 -6.82
C HIS A 66 15.03 -21.04 -6.54
N ALA A 67 13.75 -21.39 -6.52
CA ALA A 67 12.64 -20.45 -6.31
C ALA A 67 12.68 -19.21 -7.24
N LEU A 68 13.10 -19.40 -8.50
CA LEU A 68 13.15 -18.37 -9.55
C LEU A 68 11.95 -18.54 -10.50
N PRO A 69 10.83 -17.83 -10.30
CA PRO A 69 9.63 -17.99 -11.12
C PRO A 69 9.84 -17.56 -12.59
N ALA A 70 10.67 -16.55 -12.83
CA ALA A 70 11.24 -16.26 -14.14
C ALA A 70 12.66 -16.82 -14.19
N LEU A 71 12.94 -17.73 -15.13
CA LEU A 71 14.28 -18.24 -15.39
C LEU A 71 14.42 -18.56 -16.86
N GLU A 72 15.45 -18.02 -17.50
CA GLU A 72 15.78 -18.24 -18.89
C GLU A 72 17.28 -18.47 -19.08
N ILE A 73 17.62 -19.38 -19.98
CA ILE A 73 18.97 -19.65 -20.44
C ILE A 73 19.02 -19.29 -21.91
N VAL A 74 19.90 -18.36 -22.27
CA VAL A 74 20.03 -17.83 -23.63
C VAL A 74 21.43 -18.13 -24.16
N ASP A 75 21.53 -18.58 -25.40
CA ASP A 75 22.82 -18.84 -26.04
C ASP A 75 23.53 -17.55 -26.49
N ALA A 76 24.79 -17.68 -26.94
CA ALA A 76 25.56 -16.54 -27.44
C ALA A 76 24.98 -15.86 -28.71
N SER A 77 24.01 -16.50 -29.38
CA SER A 77 23.29 -15.90 -30.52
C SER A 77 22.03 -15.15 -30.10
N GLY A 78 21.75 -15.08 -28.79
CA GLY A 78 20.55 -14.45 -28.26
C GLY A 78 19.30 -15.31 -28.46
N ARG A 79 19.42 -16.64 -28.55
CA ARG A 79 18.27 -17.55 -28.64
C ARG A 79 17.98 -18.22 -27.32
N VAL A 80 16.71 -18.40 -27.02
CA VAL A 80 16.25 -19.09 -25.81
C VAL A 80 16.56 -20.58 -25.93
N VAL A 81 17.43 -21.07 -25.05
CA VAL A 81 17.80 -22.49 -24.94
C VAL A 81 16.83 -23.23 -24.02
N SER A 82 16.37 -22.56 -22.96
CA SER A 82 15.35 -23.08 -22.06
C SER A 82 14.75 -21.92 -21.28
N SER A 83 13.43 -21.90 -21.11
CA SER A 83 12.71 -20.89 -20.35
C SER A 83 11.67 -21.55 -19.46
N ARG A 84 11.57 -21.10 -18.21
CA ARG A 84 10.59 -21.60 -17.24
C ARG A 84 9.21 -21.01 -17.51
N HIS A 85 9.15 -19.71 -17.80
CA HIS A 85 7.91 -18.95 -17.93
C HIS A 85 7.39 -18.93 -19.38
N TRP A 86 8.24 -19.21 -20.36
CA TRP A 86 7.89 -19.27 -21.78
C TRP A 86 8.44 -20.51 -22.49
N LEU A 87 7.91 -21.69 -22.15
CA LEU A 87 8.36 -22.97 -22.74
C LEU A 87 8.29 -22.98 -24.29
N ALA A 88 7.30 -22.28 -24.86
CA ALA A 88 7.14 -22.16 -26.31
C ALA A 88 8.24 -21.31 -26.98
N GLY A 89 8.99 -20.54 -26.19
CA GLY A 89 10.10 -19.70 -26.66
C GLY A 89 11.35 -20.47 -27.09
N PHE A 90 11.41 -21.78 -26.86
CA PHE A 90 12.58 -22.59 -27.24
C PHE A 90 13.02 -22.34 -28.69
N ASN A 91 14.30 -22.03 -28.87
CA ASN A 91 14.96 -21.73 -30.14
C ASN A 91 14.47 -20.45 -30.86
N PHE A 92 13.54 -19.69 -30.27
CA PHE A 92 13.22 -18.35 -30.76
C PHE A 92 14.29 -17.34 -30.32
N PRO A 93 14.51 -16.27 -31.10
CA PRO A 93 15.26 -15.11 -30.62
C PRO A 93 14.64 -14.60 -29.32
N GLU A 94 15.49 -14.15 -28.39
CA GLU A 94 15.06 -13.34 -27.25
C GLU A 94 14.32 -12.11 -27.80
N GLN A 95 13.01 -12.09 -27.61
CA GLN A 95 12.16 -10.94 -27.97
C GLN A 95 11.89 -10.05 -26.76
N ASP A 96 12.15 -10.57 -25.57
CA ASP A 96 11.87 -9.95 -24.28
C ASP A 96 12.97 -8.96 -23.95
N GLY A 97 12.58 -7.69 -23.87
CA GLY A 97 13.51 -6.57 -23.83
C GLY A 97 13.77 -6.08 -22.42
N LEU A 98 15.02 -5.69 -22.17
CA LEU A 98 15.36 -4.79 -21.07
C LEU A 98 14.39 -3.61 -21.07
N PHE A 99 13.86 -3.29 -19.89
CA PHE A 99 13.06 -2.11 -19.72
C PHE A 99 13.99 -0.89 -19.84
N PRO A 100 13.68 0.10 -20.70
CA PRO A 100 14.60 1.22 -20.92
C PRO A 100 14.99 1.94 -19.63
N GLY A 101 16.29 2.11 -19.42
CA GLY A 101 16.84 2.83 -18.28
C GLY A 101 16.96 2.03 -16.99
N ASP A 102 16.71 0.72 -17.00
CA ASP A 102 16.96 -0.16 -15.84
C ASP A 102 17.32 -1.59 -16.33
N ASP A 103 18.60 -1.95 -16.23
CA ASP A 103 19.13 -3.24 -16.71
C ASP A 103 18.62 -4.44 -15.90
N ALA A 104 18.06 -4.20 -14.71
CA ALA A 104 17.46 -5.24 -13.89
C ALA A 104 15.97 -5.43 -14.19
N LEU A 105 15.31 -4.48 -14.86
CA LEU A 105 13.90 -4.61 -15.21
C LEU A 105 13.75 -5.17 -16.61
N ARG A 106 12.83 -6.12 -16.76
CA ARG A 106 12.57 -6.80 -18.03
C ARG A 106 11.08 -7.01 -18.23
N VAL A 107 10.66 -6.96 -19.49
CA VAL A 107 9.30 -7.36 -19.86
C VAL A 107 9.39 -8.73 -20.51
N GLU A 108 8.83 -9.71 -19.82
CA GLU A 108 8.95 -11.13 -20.14
C GLU A 108 7.60 -11.66 -20.65
N LYS A 109 7.62 -12.48 -21.69
CA LYS A 109 6.47 -13.24 -22.16
C LYS A 109 6.25 -14.42 -21.24
N VAL A 110 5.02 -14.63 -20.81
CA VAL A 110 4.65 -15.71 -19.90
C VAL A 110 3.48 -16.47 -20.49
N ASN A 111 3.57 -17.80 -20.47
CA ASN A 111 2.47 -18.67 -20.88
C ASN A 111 1.26 -18.44 -19.95
N GLU A 112 0.11 -18.09 -20.51
CA GLU A 112 -1.16 -17.95 -19.78
C GLU A 112 -2.30 -18.60 -20.55
N GLY A 113 -2.80 -19.73 -20.04
CA GLY A 113 -3.82 -20.54 -20.71
C GLY A 113 -3.33 -21.03 -22.08
N TYR A 114 -4.04 -20.65 -23.14
CA TYR A 114 -3.67 -20.98 -24.54
C TYR A 114 -2.90 -19.84 -25.24
N GLY A 115 -2.52 -18.78 -24.53
CA GLY A 115 -1.83 -17.61 -25.08
C GLY A 115 -0.57 -17.23 -24.32
N GLU A 116 -0.04 -16.05 -24.66
CA GLU A 116 1.08 -15.42 -23.99
C GLU A 116 0.68 -14.02 -23.50
N VAL A 117 1.19 -13.65 -22.33
CA VAL A 117 1.04 -12.30 -21.76
C VAL A 117 2.39 -11.74 -21.35
N GLU A 118 2.52 -10.42 -21.42
CA GLU A 118 3.72 -9.74 -20.93
C GLU A 118 3.61 -9.46 -19.43
N ARG A 119 4.61 -9.87 -18.66
CA ARG A 119 4.76 -9.53 -17.24
C ARG A 119 6.06 -8.76 -17.03
N LEU A 120 6.02 -7.76 -16.15
CA LEU A 120 7.22 -7.04 -15.73
C LEU A 120 7.96 -7.90 -14.70
N ALA A 121 9.27 -8.00 -14.79
CA ALA A 121 10.12 -8.74 -13.86
C ALA A 121 11.34 -7.93 -13.44
N VAL A 122 11.81 -8.18 -12.21
CA VAL A 122 13.17 -7.83 -11.77
C VAL A 122 14.04 -9.07 -11.93
N MET A 123 15.12 -8.97 -12.69
CA MET A 123 15.95 -10.10 -13.07
C MET A 123 17.43 -9.80 -12.90
N ALA A 124 18.15 -10.78 -12.39
CA ALA A 124 19.60 -10.82 -12.43
C ALA A 124 20.07 -11.60 -13.67
N SER A 125 21.27 -11.29 -14.16
CA SER A 125 21.89 -11.97 -15.30
C SER A 125 23.31 -12.39 -14.97
N ARG A 126 23.73 -13.58 -15.44
CA ARG A 126 25.09 -14.09 -15.26
C ARG A 126 25.54 -14.92 -16.46
N ALA A 127 26.75 -14.66 -16.94
CA ALA A 127 27.38 -15.50 -17.96
C ALA A 127 27.77 -16.87 -17.35
N SER A 128 27.62 -17.93 -18.15
CA SER A 128 28.03 -19.29 -17.80
C SER A 128 28.29 -20.11 -19.07
N THR A 129 28.48 -21.42 -18.90
CA THR A 129 28.58 -22.41 -19.97
C THR A 129 27.55 -23.51 -19.77
N LEU A 130 26.93 -23.96 -20.85
CA LEU A 130 26.06 -25.12 -20.91
C LEU A 130 26.63 -26.09 -21.94
N TYR A 131 27.02 -27.29 -21.51
CA TYR A 131 27.70 -28.28 -22.37
C TYR A 131 28.97 -27.73 -23.05
N GLY A 132 29.69 -26.84 -22.35
CA GLY A 132 30.86 -26.13 -22.87
C GLY A 132 30.56 -24.97 -23.83
N ALA A 133 29.30 -24.73 -24.19
CA ALA A 133 28.91 -23.57 -25.01
C ALA A 133 28.58 -22.36 -24.12
N PRO A 134 28.98 -21.13 -24.49
CA PRO A 134 28.67 -19.93 -23.71
C PRO A 134 27.17 -19.63 -23.71
N VAL A 135 26.64 -19.35 -22.53
CA VAL A 135 25.23 -18.96 -22.30
C VAL A 135 25.14 -17.81 -21.30
N ILE A 136 24.00 -17.13 -21.30
CA ILE A 136 23.58 -16.19 -20.25
C ILE A 136 22.41 -16.82 -19.51
N VAL A 137 22.56 -16.94 -18.19
CA VAL A 137 21.47 -17.31 -17.27
C VAL A 137 20.83 -16.03 -16.77
N ARG A 138 19.52 -15.92 -16.89
CA ARG A 138 18.74 -14.81 -16.33
C ARG A 138 17.63 -15.34 -15.46
N GLY A 139 17.45 -14.78 -14.27
CA GLY A 139 16.40 -15.23 -13.38
C GLY A 139 15.96 -14.16 -12.41
N GLY A 140 14.73 -14.27 -11.93
CA GLY A 140 14.18 -13.33 -10.96
C GLY A 140 12.69 -13.51 -10.70
N ASP A 141 12.07 -12.42 -10.24
CA ASP A 141 10.68 -12.38 -9.77
C ASP A 141 9.85 -11.42 -10.62
N PHE A 142 8.57 -11.73 -10.78
CA PHE A 142 7.63 -10.83 -11.44
C PHE A 142 7.18 -9.70 -10.49
N ILE A 143 7.15 -8.47 -11.02
CA ILE A 143 6.65 -7.26 -10.36
C ILE A 143 5.38 -6.83 -11.10
N ASP A 144 4.29 -7.55 -10.85
CA ASP A 144 3.05 -7.41 -11.60
C ASP A 144 1.82 -7.22 -10.71
N ALA A 145 0.63 -7.47 -11.27
CA ALA A 145 -0.63 -7.36 -10.57
C ALA A 145 -0.71 -8.22 -9.30
N GLU A 146 -0.10 -9.40 -9.26
CA GLU A 146 -0.09 -10.30 -8.10
C GLU A 146 0.79 -9.72 -7.00
N PHE A 147 2.04 -9.38 -7.33
CA PHE A 147 2.97 -8.69 -6.41
C PHE A 147 2.35 -7.41 -5.82
N LEU A 148 1.74 -6.58 -6.67
CA LEU A 148 1.11 -5.32 -6.25
C LEU A 148 -0.14 -5.57 -5.40
N SER A 149 -0.84 -6.67 -5.60
CA SER A 149 -2.00 -7.07 -4.79
C SER A 149 -1.55 -7.42 -3.36
N GLU A 150 -0.49 -8.23 -3.24
CA GLU A 150 0.09 -8.60 -1.94
C GLU A 150 0.57 -7.36 -1.18
N MET A 151 1.35 -6.49 -1.85
CA MET A 151 1.84 -5.25 -1.24
C MET A 151 0.70 -4.30 -0.88
N SER A 152 -0.36 -4.25 -1.68
CA SER A 152 -1.56 -3.46 -1.36
C SER A 152 -2.28 -3.99 -0.12
N GLY A 153 -2.34 -5.31 0.04
CA GLY A 153 -2.90 -5.96 1.22
C GLY A 153 -2.09 -5.67 2.50
N LEU A 154 -0.76 -5.75 2.41
CA LEU A 154 0.14 -5.50 3.55
C LEU A 154 0.13 -4.04 4.02
N THR A 155 0.03 -3.09 3.08
CA THR A 155 0.12 -1.65 3.38
C THR A 155 -1.24 -1.00 3.60
N GLY A 156 -2.33 -1.65 3.16
CA GLY A 156 -3.66 -1.08 3.12
C GLY A 156 -3.81 0.08 2.12
N VAL A 157 -2.85 0.24 1.19
CA VAL A 157 -2.82 1.27 0.15
C VAL A 157 -2.95 0.60 -1.21
N ARG A 158 -3.66 1.20 -2.16
CA ARG A 158 -3.78 0.64 -3.52
C ARG A 158 -2.51 0.95 -4.31
N LEU A 159 -1.80 -0.08 -4.76
CA LEU A 159 -0.58 0.06 -5.55
C LEU A 159 -0.82 -0.27 -7.03
N GLY A 160 -0.07 0.40 -7.89
CA GLY A 160 -0.07 0.20 -9.34
C GLY A 160 1.22 0.70 -9.95
N ILE A 161 1.61 0.13 -11.09
CA ILE A 161 2.73 0.59 -11.89
C ILE A 161 2.19 1.18 -13.20
N ARG A 162 2.61 2.40 -13.51
CA ARG A 162 2.34 3.05 -14.80
C ARG A 162 3.54 2.86 -15.73
N ASP A 163 3.35 2.07 -16.78
CA ASP A 163 4.28 1.96 -17.92
C ASP A 163 3.88 3.01 -18.96
N ARG A 164 4.62 4.12 -18.99
CA ARG A 164 4.38 5.24 -19.91
C ARG A 164 4.74 4.88 -21.35
N ARG A 165 5.75 4.03 -21.56
CA ARG A 165 6.17 3.61 -22.90
C ARG A 165 5.06 2.84 -23.60
N ARG A 166 4.42 1.92 -22.88
CA ARG A 166 3.30 1.09 -23.40
C ARG A 166 1.92 1.71 -23.15
N GLN A 167 1.88 2.87 -22.49
CA GLN A 167 0.65 3.55 -22.10
C GLN A 167 -0.32 2.67 -21.31
N ARG A 168 0.19 1.73 -20.50
CA ARG A 168 -0.62 0.77 -19.74
C ARG A 168 -0.41 0.84 -18.23
N TRP A 169 -1.39 0.33 -17.49
CA TRP A 169 -1.27 0.07 -16.07
C TRP A 169 -0.98 -1.40 -15.81
N ILE A 170 -0.11 -1.65 -14.83
CA ILE A 170 0.08 -2.96 -14.20
C ILE A 170 -0.44 -2.79 -12.78
N ALA A 171 -1.59 -3.37 -12.47
CA ALA A 171 -2.22 -3.26 -11.16
C ALA A 171 -3.17 -4.45 -10.96
N PRO A 172 -3.58 -4.76 -9.72
CA PRO A 172 -4.60 -5.79 -9.47
C PRO A 172 -5.87 -5.54 -10.29
N PRO A 173 -6.59 -6.56 -10.77
CA PRO A 173 -7.76 -6.39 -11.64
C PRO A 173 -8.89 -5.51 -11.08
N ALA A 174 -9.02 -5.44 -9.76
CA ALA A 174 -10.00 -4.60 -9.06
C ALA A 174 -9.45 -3.22 -8.65
N SER A 175 -8.23 -2.86 -9.10
CA SER A 175 -7.59 -1.61 -8.71
C SER A 175 -8.25 -0.41 -9.39
N PRO A 176 -8.59 0.66 -8.65
CA PRO A 176 -9.13 1.89 -9.23
C PRO A 176 -8.15 2.57 -10.19
N LEU A 177 -6.84 2.30 -10.04
CA LEU A 177 -5.79 2.87 -10.88
C LEU A 177 -5.93 2.47 -12.36
N LEU A 178 -6.56 1.32 -12.65
CA LEU A 178 -6.83 0.89 -14.01
C LEU A 178 -7.75 1.87 -14.78
N GLY A 179 -8.59 2.63 -14.05
CA GLY A 179 -9.44 3.67 -14.63
C GLY A 179 -8.73 5.00 -14.87
N TRP A 180 -7.46 5.15 -14.48
CA TRP A 180 -6.72 6.40 -14.60
C TRP A 180 -5.96 6.47 -15.94
N SER A 181 -6.64 6.88 -17.01
CA SER A 181 -6.09 6.81 -18.37
C SER A 181 -4.82 7.64 -18.60
N ASP A 182 -4.80 8.90 -18.17
CA ASP A 182 -3.69 9.83 -18.40
C ASP A 182 -3.24 10.52 -17.10
N PRO A 183 -2.41 9.86 -16.28
CA PRO A 183 -1.90 10.45 -15.06
C PRO A 183 -0.80 11.46 -15.38
N ALA A 184 -1.01 12.71 -14.95
CA ALA A 184 -0.03 13.79 -15.06
C ALA A 184 1.14 13.58 -14.07
N LEU A 185 1.99 12.58 -14.34
CA LEU A 185 3.18 12.25 -13.56
C LEU A 185 4.41 12.91 -14.20
N ALA A 186 5.10 13.75 -13.45
CA ALA A 186 6.29 14.47 -13.91
C ALA A 186 7.31 14.61 -12.77
N GLY A 187 8.59 14.76 -13.12
CA GLY A 187 9.68 14.87 -12.14
C GLY A 187 10.14 13.51 -11.61
N LYS A 188 10.60 13.47 -10.35
CA LYS A 188 11.02 12.25 -9.64
C LYS A 188 9.90 11.65 -8.78
N ASP A 189 9.00 12.51 -8.33
CA ASP A 189 7.87 12.21 -7.51
C ASP A 189 6.67 13.08 -7.91
N ALA A 190 5.46 12.56 -7.72
CA ALA A 190 4.22 13.28 -7.97
C ALA A 190 3.21 12.97 -6.87
N ARG A 191 2.34 13.93 -6.56
CA ARG A 191 1.31 13.79 -5.54
C ARG A 191 0.10 14.64 -5.88
N GLY A 192 -1.07 14.22 -5.42
CA GLY A 192 -2.29 14.98 -5.63
C GLY A 192 -3.53 14.20 -5.26
N GLU A 193 -4.65 14.64 -5.82
CA GLU A 193 -5.94 13.97 -5.71
C GLU A 193 -6.47 13.65 -7.10
N VAL A 194 -7.16 12.52 -7.23
CA VAL A 194 -7.76 12.06 -8.48
C VAL A 194 -9.09 11.38 -8.19
N ALA A 195 -10.12 11.65 -8.99
CA ALA A 195 -11.39 10.95 -8.92
C ALA A 195 -11.35 9.72 -9.83
N LEU A 196 -11.49 8.53 -9.24
CA LEU A 196 -11.45 7.24 -9.95
C LEU A 196 -12.69 6.43 -9.57
N GLY A 197 -13.50 6.04 -10.56
CA GLY A 197 -14.71 5.25 -10.31
C GLY A 197 -15.69 5.90 -9.32
N GLY A 198 -15.80 7.22 -9.32
CA GLY A 198 -16.68 7.98 -8.42
C GLY A 198 -16.15 8.18 -7.00
N THR A 199 -14.97 7.65 -6.66
CA THR A 199 -14.31 7.86 -5.36
C THR A 199 -13.12 8.80 -5.54
N THR A 200 -12.95 9.76 -4.62
CA THR A 200 -11.75 10.61 -4.61
C THR A 200 -10.62 9.88 -3.91
N TYR A 201 -9.48 9.74 -4.59
CA TYR A 201 -8.26 9.17 -4.05
C TYR A 201 -7.22 10.26 -3.87
N ARG A 202 -6.52 10.22 -2.75
CA ARG A 202 -5.21 10.87 -2.62
C ARG A 202 -4.17 9.92 -3.18
N PHE A 203 -3.22 10.44 -3.95
CA PHE A 203 -2.16 9.63 -4.52
C PHE A 203 -0.78 10.22 -4.25
N ALA A 204 0.20 9.32 -4.20
CA ALA A 204 1.62 9.62 -4.33
C ALA A 204 2.22 8.68 -5.38
N ALA A 205 3.21 9.15 -6.11
CA ALA A 205 3.90 8.38 -7.12
C ALA A 205 5.40 8.70 -7.10
N VAL A 206 6.20 7.70 -7.44
CA VAL A 206 7.65 7.82 -7.56
C VAL A 206 8.11 7.19 -8.86
N ALA A 207 8.99 7.89 -9.58
CA ALA A 207 9.60 7.39 -10.80
C ALA A 207 10.67 6.34 -10.44
N ARG A 208 10.57 5.15 -11.01
CA ARG A 208 11.69 4.18 -11.00
C ARG A 208 12.70 4.55 -12.09
N ASN A 209 12.18 4.92 -13.26
CA ASN A 209 12.92 5.54 -14.36
C ASN A 209 11.99 6.50 -15.12
N SER A 210 12.42 7.08 -16.24
CA SER A 210 11.61 8.06 -16.98
C SER A 210 10.28 7.52 -17.50
N GLU A 211 10.21 6.21 -17.74
CA GLU A 211 9.09 5.52 -18.37
C GLU A 211 8.24 4.68 -17.40
N LEU A 212 8.72 4.44 -16.17
CA LEU A 212 8.08 3.56 -15.20
C LEU A 212 7.87 4.25 -13.86
N TRP A 213 6.61 4.28 -13.42
CA TRP A 213 6.20 4.93 -12.18
C TRP A 213 5.50 3.95 -11.27
N LEU A 214 5.88 3.92 -10.00
CA LEU A 214 5.11 3.27 -8.95
C LEU A 214 4.15 4.29 -8.35
N VAL A 215 2.87 3.92 -8.25
CA VAL A 215 1.79 4.79 -7.78
C VAL A 215 1.05 4.13 -6.63
N ALA A 216 0.82 4.91 -5.59
CA ALA A 216 0.08 4.58 -4.39
C ALA A 216 -1.17 5.46 -4.30
N ALA A 217 -2.32 4.87 -4.01
CA ALA A 217 -3.59 5.58 -3.87
C ALA A 217 -4.35 5.14 -2.62
N LEU A 218 -4.90 6.12 -1.90
CA LEU A 218 -5.68 5.93 -0.68
C LEU A 218 -7.03 6.67 -0.83
N PRO A 219 -8.17 6.00 -0.59
CA PRO A 219 -9.49 6.64 -0.72
C PRO A 219 -9.67 7.72 0.35
N ARG A 220 -10.20 8.88 -0.05
CA ARG A 220 -10.43 10.01 0.85
C ARG A 220 -11.60 9.75 1.81
N ASP A 221 -12.64 9.08 1.33
CA ASP A 221 -13.86 8.80 2.10
C ASP A 221 -13.60 7.96 3.36
N GLU A 222 -12.55 7.13 3.35
CA GLU A 222 -12.15 6.33 4.51
C GLU A 222 -11.53 7.22 5.61
N LEU A 223 -10.79 8.25 5.21
CA LEU A 223 -10.27 9.29 6.10
C LEU A 223 -11.39 10.22 6.60
N ASP A 224 -12.33 10.57 5.72
CA ASP A 224 -13.46 11.44 6.06
C ASP A 224 -14.46 10.74 7.00
N ARG A 225 -14.73 9.43 6.83
CA ARG A 225 -15.57 8.63 7.75
C ARG A 225 -14.97 8.52 9.14
N LEU A 226 -13.68 8.24 9.25
CA LEU A 226 -12.99 8.17 10.54
C LEU A 226 -13.00 9.55 11.24
N THR A 227 -12.79 10.62 10.48
CA THR A 227 -12.87 11.99 10.99
C THR A 227 -14.30 12.36 11.45
N GLY A 228 -15.32 11.92 10.70
CA GLY A 228 -16.72 12.11 11.03
C GLY A 228 -17.12 11.42 12.35
N LEU A 229 -16.69 10.17 12.55
CA LEU A 229 -16.92 9.42 13.79
C LEU A 229 -16.28 10.09 15.01
N VAL A 230 -15.02 10.50 14.89
CA VAL A 230 -14.31 11.20 15.98
C VAL A 230 -14.96 12.56 16.29
N ARG A 231 -15.38 13.32 15.27
CA ARG A 231 -16.15 14.55 15.47
C ARG A 231 -17.49 14.28 16.16
N GLY A 232 -18.23 13.27 15.74
CA GLY A 232 -19.51 12.89 16.35
C GLY A 232 -19.36 12.56 17.84
N LEU A 233 -18.32 11.79 18.19
CA LEU A 233 -17.98 11.47 19.58
C LEU A 233 -17.59 12.72 20.39
N ALA A 234 -16.76 13.60 19.82
CA ALA A 234 -16.35 14.83 20.49
C ALA A 234 -17.54 15.78 20.73
N PHE A 235 -18.44 15.93 19.75
CA PHE A 235 -19.67 16.71 19.91
C PHE A 235 -20.63 16.08 20.91
N GLY A 236 -20.75 14.74 20.93
CA GLY A 236 -21.54 14.02 21.92
C GLY A 236 -21.05 14.24 23.34
N LEU A 237 -19.73 14.15 23.56
CA LEU A 237 -19.11 14.44 24.86
C LEU A 237 -19.29 15.90 25.27
N ALA A 238 -19.11 16.85 24.34
CA ALA A 238 -19.30 18.28 24.63
C ALA A 238 -20.76 18.59 25.00
N ALA A 239 -21.73 18.01 24.28
CA ALA A 239 -23.14 18.15 24.57
C ALA A 239 -23.50 17.54 25.94
N ALA A 240 -22.98 16.34 26.25
CA ALA A 240 -23.17 15.69 27.54
C ALA A 240 -22.59 16.52 28.70
N ALA A 241 -21.39 17.09 28.51
CA ALA A 241 -20.76 17.96 29.51
C ALA A 241 -21.58 19.23 29.75
N LEU A 242 -22.10 19.85 28.69
CA LEU A 242 -22.96 21.04 28.80
C LEU A 242 -24.25 20.72 29.58
N VAL A 243 -24.93 19.62 29.22
CA VAL A 243 -26.16 19.17 29.89
C VAL A 243 -25.87 18.86 31.36
N GLY A 244 -24.76 18.17 31.64
CA GLY A 244 -24.32 17.88 33.01
C GLY A 244 -24.05 19.16 33.83
N ALA A 245 -23.40 20.16 33.23
CA ALA A 245 -23.15 21.44 33.88
C ALA A 245 -24.46 22.20 34.19
N VAL A 246 -25.42 22.21 33.27
CA VAL A 246 -26.74 22.82 33.48
C VAL A 246 -27.50 22.12 34.60
N LEU A 247 -27.53 20.78 34.60
CA LEU A 247 -28.16 19.98 35.66
C LEU A 247 -27.51 20.24 37.03
N ALA A 248 -26.18 20.27 37.09
CA ALA A 248 -25.46 20.58 38.32
C ALA A 248 -25.80 21.99 38.83
N ALA A 249 -25.87 22.99 37.95
CA ALA A 249 -26.25 24.36 38.30
C ALA A 249 -27.69 24.44 38.86
N VAL A 250 -28.64 23.70 38.27
CA VAL A 250 -30.03 23.64 38.75
C VAL A 250 -30.11 22.98 40.13
N LEU A 251 -29.43 21.86 40.33
CA LEU A 251 -29.42 21.16 41.63
C LEU A 251 -28.76 22.01 42.73
N LEU A 252 -27.69 22.72 42.40
CA LEU A 252 -27.00 23.60 43.33
C LEU A 252 -27.87 24.82 43.68
N SER A 253 -28.54 25.41 42.69
CA SER A 253 -29.49 26.50 42.90
C SER A 253 -30.65 26.08 43.82
N GLY A 254 -31.21 24.87 43.63
CA GLY A 254 -32.25 24.33 44.50
C GLY A 254 -31.79 24.10 45.95
N ARG A 255 -30.54 23.68 46.16
CA ARG A 255 -29.94 23.50 47.50
C ARG A 255 -29.66 24.82 48.21
N ILE A 256 -29.33 25.89 47.49
CA ILE A 256 -29.07 27.21 48.08
C ILE A 256 -30.40 27.98 48.31
N ALA A 257 -31.37 27.84 47.41
CA ALA A 257 -32.64 28.56 47.49
C ALA A 257 -33.56 28.07 48.63
N ARG A 258 -33.48 26.78 49.01
CA ARG A 258 -34.27 26.21 50.12
C ARG A 258 -33.97 26.87 51.48
N PRO A 259 -32.71 26.92 51.97
CA PRO A 259 -32.41 27.53 53.26
C PRO A 259 -32.73 29.03 53.28
N VAL A 260 -32.60 29.74 52.16
CA VAL A 260 -33.00 31.16 52.07
C VAL A 260 -34.52 31.34 52.20
N ARG A 261 -35.32 30.46 51.58
CA ARG A 261 -36.78 30.48 51.74
C ARG A 261 -37.21 30.14 53.17
N GLU A 262 -36.57 29.14 53.78
CA GLU A 262 -36.84 28.75 55.17
C GLU A 262 -36.48 29.89 56.15
N LEU A 263 -35.35 30.59 55.93
CA LEU A 263 -34.98 31.78 56.71
C LEU A 263 -35.98 32.94 56.51
N ALA A 264 -36.47 33.15 55.29
CA ALA A 264 -37.46 34.19 54.99
C ALA A 264 -38.85 33.89 55.58
N GLU A 265 -39.22 32.62 55.69
CA GLU A 265 -40.46 32.18 56.36
C GLU A 265 -40.33 32.21 57.88
N GLN A 266 -39.17 31.84 58.44
CA GLN A 266 -38.90 31.95 59.88
C GLN A 266 -38.85 33.41 60.33
N SER A 267 -38.19 34.30 59.58
CA SER A 267 -38.17 35.74 59.86
C SER A 267 -39.58 36.36 59.85
N ARG A 268 -40.45 35.93 58.92
CA ARG A 268 -41.86 36.35 58.89
C ARG A 268 -42.65 35.87 60.10
N ARG A 269 -42.38 34.66 60.60
CA ARG A 269 -43.03 34.13 61.81
C ARG A 269 -42.58 34.85 63.08
N VAL A 270 -41.30 35.21 63.19
CA VAL A 270 -40.79 36.03 64.29
C VAL A 270 -41.38 37.44 64.26
N ALA A 271 -41.48 38.06 63.09
CA ALA A 271 -42.12 39.38 62.93
C ALA A 271 -43.63 39.36 63.23
N ALA A 272 -44.29 38.20 63.09
CA ALA A 272 -45.70 38.00 63.44
C ALA A 272 -45.93 37.77 64.95
N GLY A 273 -44.88 37.80 65.78
CA GLY A 273 -45.00 37.79 67.24
C GLY A 273 -44.95 36.41 67.90
N ASP A 274 -44.37 35.40 67.25
CA ASP A 274 -44.11 34.08 67.85
C ASP A 274 -42.60 33.91 68.20
N PRO A 275 -42.17 34.29 69.41
CA PRO A 275 -40.76 34.28 69.81
C PRO A 275 -40.19 32.88 70.12
N GLY A 276 -40.98 31.81 70.00
CA GLY A 276 -40.59 30.43 70.33
C GLY A 276 -39.97 29.60 69.19
N ALA A 277 -39.95 30.11 67.95
CA ALA A 277 -39.42 29.38 66.80
C ALA A 277 -37.87 29.37 66.79
N ALA A 278 -37.29 28.51 67.64
CA ALA A 278 -35.84 28.39 67.78
C ALA A 278 -35.13 27.99 66.47
N VAL A 279 -33.97 28.61 66.25
CA VAL A 279 -32.99 28.28 65.22
C VAL A 279 -32.46 26.87 65.47
N VAL A 280 -32.88 25.91 64.66
CA VAL A 280 -32.23 24.61 64.58
C VAL A 280 -31.00 24.77 63.70
N ALA A 281 -29.81 24.73 64.30
CA ALA A 281 -28.57 24.65 63.54
C ALA A 281 -28.52 23.30 62.79
N PRO A 282 -28.17 23.29 61.49
CA PRO A 282 -28.06 22.04 60.75
C PRO A 282 -26.93 21.19 61.35
N ALA A 283 -27.21 19.91 61.62
CA ALA A 283 -26.17 18.92 61.89
C ALA A 283 -25.32 18.76 60.63
N GLY A 284 -23.99 18.74 60.81
CA GLY A 284 -23.00 18.65 59.73
C GLY A 284 -23.08 17.38 58.90
#